data_AF-A0A238K574-F1
#
_entry.id   AF-A0A238K574-F1
#
_cell.length_a   1.000
_cell.length_b   1.000
_cell.length_c   1.000
_cell.angle_alpha   90.00
_cell.angle_beta   90.00
_cell.angle_gamma   90.00
#
_symmetry.space_group_name_H-M   'P 1'
#
loop_
_entity.id
_entity.type
_entity.pdbx_description
1 polymer ?
#
loop_
_entity_poly.entity_id
_entity_poly.type
_entity_poly.pdbx_seq_one_letter_code
_entity_poly.pdbx_strand_id
1 'polypeptide(L)'
;MLSHLKGKVTLAVMSAAKRGNPLAKQLVTQETKRFASTLPDQSPIITGDYMIPDLNRPLPEDMQGGMLGDYEMKALDITPIQSTDLKGRKVAAAMISLGSYGVGTHGFFGLLFEDEHWLVVPVHMARSWLSLDGRILEDERDTRAWIQNGDDAAMSDRLMGAEITEAMFAAHALALEFDNGASLRIAKDPAQRPKFPDGAARAFLPTDNLANAVFLSPSGEIFV
;
A
#
# COMPACT_ATOMS: atom_id res chain seq x y z
N MET A 1 21.71 34.77 -15.35
CA MET A 1 21.54 34.29 -16.74
C MET A 1 21.65 32.76 -16.87
N LEU A 2 22.66 32.11 -16.29
CA LEU A 2 22.88 30.64 -16.38
C LEU A 2 21.78 29.77 -15.75
N SER A 3 21.14 30.20 -14.66
CA SER A 3 20.05 29.47 -13.99
C SER A 3 18.80 29.34 -14.86
N HIS A 4 18.46 30.41 -15.58
CA HIS A 4 17.29 30.47 -16.46
C HIS A 4 17.44 29.56 -17.70
N LEU A 5 18.67 29.37 -18.16
CA LEU A 5 18.99 28.46 -19.26
C LEU A 5 18.86 27.00 -18.83
N LYS A 6 19.36 26.66 -17.62
CA LYS A 6 19.22 25.31 -17.04
C LYS A 6 17.76 24.88 -16.91
N GLY A 7 16.89 25.75 -16.40
CA GLY A 7 15.46 25.43 -16.25
C GLY A 7 14.74 25.13 -17.57
N LYS A 8 15.06 25.87 -18.64
CA LYS A 8 14.49 25.63 -19.98
C LYS A 8 14.95 24.30 -20.59
N VAL A 9 16.22 23.94 -20.38
CA VAL A 9 16.77 22.66 -20.84
C VAL A 9 16.13 21.48 -20.09
N THR A 10 15.98 21.57 -18.76
CA THR A 10 15.32 20.53 -17.96
C THR A 10 13.87 20.31 -18.42
N LEU A 11 13.09 21.38 -18.64
CA LEU A 11 11.72 21.27 -19.13
C LEU A 11 11.62 20.65 -20.53
N ALA A 12 12.56 21.00 -21.43
CA ALA A 12 12.62 20.41 -22.77
C ALA A 12 12.94 18.90 -22.71
N VAL A 13 13.89 18.49 -21.86
CA VAL A 13 14.25 17.09 -21.64
C VAL A 13 13.08 16.31 -21.04
N MET A 14 12.39 16.84 -20.02
CA MET A 14 11.20 16.21 -19.45
C MET A 14 10.06 16.07 -20.46
N SER A 15 9.81 17.11 -21.28
CA SER A 15 8.81 17.09 -22.34
C SER A 15 9.14 16.07 -23.45
N ALA A 16 10.42 15.94 -23.80
CA ALA A 16 10.88 14.94 -24.77
C ALA A 16 10.76 13.50 -24.21
N ALA A 17 11.07 13.31 -22.92
CA ALA A 17 10.89 12.03 -22.24
C ALA A 17 9.41 11.60 -22.22
N LYS A 18 8.49 12.52 -21.89
CA LYS A 18 7.03 12.28 -21.95
C LYS A 18 6.55 11.90 -23.36
N ARG A 19 7.17 12.47 -24.40
CA ARG A 19 6.89 12.14 -25.81
C ARG A 19 7.58 10.87 -26.31
N GLY A 20 8.21 10.09 -25.42
CA GLY A 20 8.77 8.78 -25.76
C GLY A 20 10.22 8.81 -26.24
N ASN A 21 10.93 9.94 -26.20
CA ASN A 21 12.33 9.99 -26.64
C ASN A 21 13.23 9.14 -25.70
N PRO A 22 13.97 8.15 -26.22
CA PRO A 22 14.71 7.19 -25.40
C PRO A 22 15.90 7.82 -24.67
N LEU A 23 16.63 8.74 -25.31
CA LEU A 23 17.77 9.43 -24.69
C LEU A 23 17.30 10.36 -23.57
N ALA A 24 16.20 11.10 -23.80
CA ALA A 24 15.61 11.96 -22.79
C ALA A 24 15.06 11.14 -21.61
N LYS A 25 14.42 9.99 -21.86
CA LYS A 25 14.00 9.05 -20.81
C LYS A 25 15.19 8.58 -19.97
N GLN A 26 16.26 8.12 -20.62
CA GLN A 26 17.45 7.66 -19.94
C GLN A 26 18.09 8.75 -19.07
N LEU A 27 18.18 9.99 -19.58
CA LEU A 27 18.74 11.12 -18.85
C LEU A 27 17.87 11.51 -17.64
N VAL A 28 16.54 11.56 -17.80
CA VAL A 28 15.60 11.77 -16.69
C VAL A 28 15.74 10.66 -15.66
N THR A 29 15.75 9.39 -16.08
CA THR A 29 15.92 8.26 -15.15
C THR A 29 17.24 8.33 -14.38
N GLN A 30 18.35 8.70 -15.03
CA GLN A 30 19.65 8.84 -14.38
C GLN A 30 19.65 9.98 -13.35
N GLU A 31 19.15 11.15 -13.71
CA GLU A 31 19.08 12.30 -12.80
C GLU A 31 18.10 12.05 -11.65
N THR A 32 16.96 11.40 -11.90
CA THR A 32 16.03 10.96 -10.85
C THR A 32 16.68 9.95 -9.91
N LYS A 33 17.41 8.95 -10.43
CA LYS A 33 18.16 8.00 -9.60
C LYS A 33 19.23 8.69 -8.75
N ARG A 34 19.95 9.64 -9.35
CA ARG A 34 20.97 10.43 -8.66
C ARG A 34 20.36 11.27 -7.53
N PHE A 35 19.26 11.97 -7.81
CA PHE A 35 18.55 12.73 -6.78
C PHE A 35 17.99 11.82 -5.69
N ALA A 36 17.35 10.71 -6.04
CA ALA A 36 16.82 9.74 -5.09
C ALA A 36 17.93 9.19 -4.16
N SER A 37 19.13 8.94 -4.69
CA SER A 37 20.28 8.50 -3.88
C SER A 37 20.81 9.54 -2.87
N THR A 38 20.37 10.80 -2.99
CA THR A 38 20.68 11.86 -1.99
C THR A 38 19.62 12.01 -0.92
N LEU A 39 18.45 11.41 -1.10
CA LEU A 39 17.40 11.39 -0.09
C LEU A 39 17.74 10.34 0.97
N PRO A 40 17.42 10.58 2.25
CA PRO A 40 17.55 9.55 3.26
C PRO A 40 16.59 8.39 2.94
N ASP A 41 17.01 7.17 3.28
CA ASP A 41 16.16 5.99 3.14
C ASP A 41 14.81 6.25 3.85
N GLN A 42 13.72 5.95 3.16
CA GLN A 42 12.37 6.17 3.65
C GLN A 42 11.80 4.84 4.14
N SER A 43 11.10 4.88 5.28
CA SER A 43 10.33 3.72 5.71
C SER A 43 9.22 3.48 4.69
N PRO A 44 9.03 2.24 4.21
CA PRO A 44 7.84 1.87 3.47
C PRO A 44 6.63 1.70 4.39
N ILE A 45 6.82 1.61 5.72
CA ILE A 45 5.72 1.62 6.68
C ILE A 45 5.30 3.07 6.88
N ILE A 46 4.04 3.34 6.62
CA ILE A 46 3.46 4.66 6.85
C ILE A 46 3.13 4.75 8.34
N THR A 47 3.65 5.78 8.98
CA THR A 47 3.39 6.10 10.38
C THR A 47 2.91 7.53 10.42
N GLY A 48 1.84 7.83 11.16
CA GLY A 48 1.29 9.17 11.21
C GLY A 48 0.01 9.25 12.02
N ASP A 49 -0.63 10.40 11.98
CA ASP A 49 -1.91 10.66 12.61
C ASP A 49 -3.02 10.17 11.67
N TYR A 50 -3.32 8.88 11.74
CA TYR A 50 -4.38 8.31 10.92
C TYR A 50 -5.72 8.92 11.31
N MET A 51 -6.53 9.25 10.31
CA MET A 51 -7.85 9.83 10.50
C MET A 51 -8.90 8.95 9.82
N ILE A 52 -10.07 8.84 10.45
CA ILE A 52 -11.26 8.17 9.91
C ILE A 52 -12.48 9.09 9.98
N PRO A 53 -13.52 8.86 9.16
CA PRO A 53 -14.79 9.55 9.29
C PRO A 53 -15.40 9.43 10.69
N ASP A 54 -15.86 10.54 11.26
CA ASP A 54 -16.69 10.55 12.46
C ASP A 54 -18.17 10.52 12.08
N LEU A 55 -18.73 9.30 12.06
CA LEU A 55 -20.12 9.07 11.64
C LEU A 55 -21.17 9.81 12.49
N ASN A 56 -20.78 10.35 13.65
CA ASN A 56 -21.64 11.17 14.51
C ASN A 56 -21.64 12.67 14.14
N ARG A 57 -20.77 13.09 13.22
CA ARG A 57 -20.55 14.49 12.83
C ARG A 57 -20.59 14.62 11.31
N PRO A 58 -21.77 14.50 10.68
CA PRO A 58 -21.90 14.73 9.24
C PRO A 58 -21.52 16.16 8.88
N LEU A 59 -20.93 16.34 7.70
CA LEU A 59 -20.69 17.66 7.12
C LEU A 59 -22.02 18.33 6.71
N PRO A 60 -22.04 19.66 6.56
CA PRO A 60 -23.16 20.37 5.94
C PRO A 60 -23.51 19.76 4.56
N GLU A 61 -24.80 19.72 4.20
CA GLU A 61 -25.28 19.07 2.96
C GLU A 61 -24.60 19.61 1.69
N ASP A 62 -24.26 20.90 1.65
CA ASP A 62 -23.57 21.53 0.52
C ASP A 62 -22.08 21.14 0.40
N MET A 63 -21.54 20.45 1.40
CA MET A 63 -20.17 19.92 1.45
C MET A 63 -20.09 18.39 1.28
N GLN A 64 -21.20 17.68 1.39
CA GLN A 64 -21.26 16.22 1.22
C GLN A 64 -21.05 15.81 -0.26
N GLY A 65 -20.54 14.60 -0.48
CA GLY A 65 -20.20 14.04 -1.79
C GLY A 65 -18.94 14.63 -2.42
N GLY A 66 -18.24 15.51 -1.71
CA GLY A 66 -16.98 16.12 -2.13
C GLY A 66 -15.78 15.18 -1.97
N MET A 67 -14.58 15.67 -2.33
CA MET A 67 -13.33 14.90 -2.17
C MET A 67 -12.99 14.55 -0.70
N LEU A 68 -13.67 15.17 0.27
CA LEU A 68 -13.44 14.99 1.70
C LEU A 68 -14.43 13.99 2.34
N GLY A 69 -15.32 13.38 1.56
CA GLY A 69 -16.39 12.52 2.06
C GLY A 69 -17.55 13.32 2.67
N ASP A 70 -18.34 12.64 3.50
CA ASP A 70 -19.63 13.15 4.02
C ASP A 70 -19.58 13.53 5.51
N TYR A 71 -18.46 13.26 6.19
CA TYR A 71 -18.33 13.40 7.64
C TYR A 71 -17.08 14.18 8.02
N GLU A 72 -17.11 14.83 9.17
CA GLU A 72 -15.89 15.36 9.78
C GLU A 72 -14.91 14.22 10.09
N MET A 73 -13.62 14.52 10.09
CA MET A 73 -12.56 13.56 10.37
C MET A 73 -12.22 13.55 11.87
N LYS A 74 -11.98 12.36 12.42
CA LYS A 74 -11.41 12.18 13.76
C LYS A 74 -10.15 11.34 13.71
N ALA A 75 -9.28 11.55 14.69
CA ALA A 75 -8.10 10.71 14.87
C ALA A 75 -8.54 9.26 15.16
N LEU A 76 -7.88 8.33 14.48
CA LEU A 76 -7.96 6.91 14.76
C LEU A 76 -6.98 6.60 15.90
N ASP A 77 -7.49 6.04 16.98
CA ASP A 77 -6.64 5.49 18.04
C ASP A 77 -6.08 4.15 17.57
N ILE A 78 -4.78 4.12 17.30
CA ILE A 78 -4.11 2.94 16.72
C ILE A 78 -3.53 2.10 17.83
N THR A 79 -4.12 0.93 18.01
CA THR A 79 -3.52 -0.15 18.78
C THR A 79 -3.02 -1.22 17.83
N PRO A 80 -1.71 -1.55 17.84
CA PRO A 80 -1.19 -2.65 17.05
C PRO A 80 -1.89 -3.96 17.39
N ILE A 81 -2.42 -4.64 16.38
CA ILE A 81 -3.18 -5.88 16.58
C ILE A 81 -2.23 -7.03 16.90
N GLN A 82 -2.57 -7.85 17.90
CA GLN A 82 -1.81 -9.06 18.16
C GLN A 82 -2.23 -10.14 17.15
N SER A 83 -1.26 -10.88 16.64
CA SER A 83 -1.53 -11.98 15.68
C SER A 83 -2.55 -13.00 16.21
N THR A 84 -2.58 -13.25 17.51
CA THR A 84 -3.55 -14.14 18.16
C THR A 84 -4.99 -13.68 18.04
N ASP A 85 -5.23 -12.37 17.90
CA ASP A 85 -6.57 -11.77 17.87
C ASP A 85 -7.23 -11.89 16.47
N LEU A 86 -6.48 -12.38 15.49
CA LEU A 86 -6.96 -12.58 14.11
C LEU A 86 -7.46 -14.00 13.85
N LYS A 87 -7.02 -14.97 14.66
CA LYS A 87 -7.40 -16.38 14.46
C LYS A 87 -8.91 -16.55 14.60
N GLY A 88 -9.53 -17.25 13.65
CA GLY A 88 -10.98 -17.46 13.60
C GLY A 88 -11.76 -16.32 12.94
N ARG A 89 -11.10 -15.23 12.53
CA ARG A 89 -11.77 -14.16 11.78
C ARG A 89 -11.91 -14.56 10.32
N LYS A 90 -13.10 -14.30 9.77
CA LYS A 90 -13.45 -14.63 8.40
C LYS A 90 -13.47 -13.38 7.53
N VAL A 91 -12.84 -13.47 6.37
CA VAL A 91 -12.72 -12.35 5.43
C VAL A 91 -14.03 -12.14 4.70
N ALA A 92 -14.59 -10.94 4.80
CA ALA A 92 -15.75 -10.50 4.04
C ALA A 92 -15.35 -9.81 2.73
N ALA A 93 -14.23 -9.07 2.72
CA ALA A 93 -13.69 -8.45 1.51
C ALA A 93 -12.18 -8.20 1.62
N ALA A 94 -11.51 -7.99 0.48
CA ALA A 94 -10.11 -7.57 0.40
C ALA A 94 -10.00 -6.30 -0.45
N MET A 95 -9.06 -5.41 -0.11
CA MET A 95 -8.82 -4.16 -0.84
C MET A 95 -7.32 -3.86 -0.93
N ILE A 96 -6.82 -3.60 -2.13
CA ILE A 96 -5.37 -3.35 -2.38
C ILE A 96 -4.95 -1.88 -2.38
N SER A 97 -5.93 -0.99 -2.24
CA SER A 97 -5.77 0.46 -2.22
C SER A 97 -6.64 1.06 -1.12
N LEU A 98 -6.66 0.46 0.06
CA LEU A 98 -7.41 0.99 1.19
C LEU A 98 -6.88 2.38 1.57
N GLY A 99 -7.79 3.30 1.92
CA GLY A 99 -7.46 4.69 2.23
C GLY A 99 -7.00 5.52 1.03
N SER A 100 -7.33 5.11 -0.20
CA SER A 100 -6.84 5.79 -1.41
C SER A 100 -7.66 6.99 -1.90
N TYR A 101 -8.54 7.55 -1.07
CA TYR A 101 -9.41 8.66 -1.46
C TYR A 101 -8.65 10.00 -1.46
N GLY A 102 -8.30 10.51 -2.65
CA GLY A 102 -7.60 11.79 -2.83
C GLY A 102 -6.40 11.75 -3.78
N VAL A 103 -5.67 12.87 -3.88
CA VAL A 103 -4.54 13.03 -4.80
C VAL A 103 -3.25 12.46 -4.18
N GLY A 104 -2.84 11.25 -4.60
CA GLY A 104 -1.52 10.70 -4.28
C GLY A 104 -1.44 9.87 -2.99
N THR A 105 -2.40 8.97 -2.80
CA THR A 105 -2.52 8.18 -1.57
C THR A 105 -1.53 7.02 -1.46
N HIS A 106 -1.41 6.48 -0.24
CA HIS A 106 -0.39 5.50 0.12
C HIS A 106 -0.68 4.09 -0.40
N GLY A 107 -1.94 3.76 -0.68
CA GLY A 107 -2.36 2.45 -1.21
C GLY A 107 -2.07 1.30 -0.25
N PHE A 108 -2.76 1.30 0.89
CA PHE A 108 -2.65 0.23 1.89
C PHE A 108 -3.36 -1.04 1.41
N PHE A 109 -3.00 -2.17 2.02
CA PHE A 109 -3.76 -3.40 1.87
C PHE A 109 -4.71 -3.56 3.06
N GLY A 110 -5.94 -3.94 2.77
CA GLY A 110 -7.03 -4.11 3.72
C GLY A 110 -7.70 -5.46 3.60
N LEU A 111 -8.02 -6.10 4.73
CA LEU A 111 -9.00 -7.19 4.80
C LEU A 111 -10.18 -6.73 5.67
N LEU A 112 -11.38 -6.70 5.12
CA LEU A 112 -12.61 -6.54 5.90
C LEU A 112 -13.00 -7.89 6.47
N PHE A 113 -13.29 -7.94 7.76
CA PHE A 113 -13.83 -9.12 8.41
C PHE A 113 -15.36 -9.06 8.53
N GLU A 114 -15.99 -10.22 8.77
CA GLU A 114 -17.45 -10.32 8.98
C GLU A 114 -17.95 -9.51 10.20
N ASP A 115 -17.06 -9.13 11.13
CA ASP A 115 -17.36 -8.25 12.27
C ASP A 115 -17.14 -6.76 11.97
N GLU A 116 -17.12 -6.38 10.69
CA GLU A 116 -17.04 -5.01 10.17
C GLU A 116 -15.74 -4.25 10.51
N HIS A 117 -14.69 -4.96 10.95
CA HIS A 117 -13.37 -4.37 11.15
C HIS A 117 -12.44 -4.64 9.97
N TRP A 118 -11.67 -3.63 9.59
CA TRP A 118 -10.62 -3.72 8.59
C TRP A 118 -9.28 -4.02 9.25
N LEU A 119 -8.65 -5.15 8.91
CA LEU A 119 -7.20 -5.29 9.09
C LEU A 119 -6.47 -4.40 8.10
N VAL A 120 -5.59 -3.53 8.59
CA VAL A 120 -4.83 -2.59 7.78
C VAL A 120 -3.36 -2.95 7.82
N VAL A 121 -2.75 -3.14 6.64
CA VAL A 121 -1.31 -3.28 6.46
C VAL A 121 -0.78 -1.96 5.89
N PRO A 122 -0.22 -1.06 6.73
CA PRO A 122 0.11 0.30 6.33
C PRO A 122 1.46 0.40 5.61
N VAL A 123 1.65 -0.42 4.57
CA VAL A 123 2.84 -0.37 3.72
C VAL A 123 2.51 0.44 2.47
N HIS A 124 3.34 1.42 2.13
CA HIS A 124 3.19 2.19 0.90
C HIS A 124 3.24 1.25 -0.32
N MET A 125 2.19 1.33 -1.15
CA MET A 125 1.97 0.44 -2.29
C MET A 125 2.00 -1.04 -1.86
N ALA A 126 1.31 -1.39 -0.77
CA ALA A 126 1.36 -2.73 -0.14
C ALA A 126 1.15 -3.89 -1.13
N ARG A 127 0.33 -3.68 -2.18
CA ARG A 127 0.10 -4.64 -3.27
C ARG A 127 1.36 -5.09 -4.02
N SER A 128 2.41 -4.26 -4.03
CA SER A 128 3.70 -4.62 -4.62
C SER A 128 4.70 -5.23 -3.61
N TRP A 129 4.30 -5.40 -2.35
CA TRP A 129 5.08 -6.06 -1.30
C TRP A 129 4.51 -7.44 -0.96
N LEU A 130 3.19 -7.58 -1.01
CA LEU A 130 2.48 -8.77 -0.63
C LEU A 130 2.50 -9.84 -1.73
N SER A 131 2.54 -11.08 -1.28
CA SER A 131 2.30 -12.26 -2.09
C SER A 131 1.15 -13.08 -1.52
N LEU A 132 0.30 -13.61 -2.39
CA LEU A 132 -0.74 -14.57 -2.07
C LEU A 132 -0.43 -15.86 -2.81
N ASP A 133 -0.34 -16.98 -2.10
CA ASP A 133 0.02 -18.30 -2.65
C ASP A 133 1.33 -18.26 -3.48
N GLY A 134 2.29 -17.45 -3.03
CA GLY A 134 3.59 -17.26 -3.69
C GLY A 134 3.57 -16.39 -4.95
N ARG A 135 2.42 -15.82 -5.32
CA ARG A 135 2.28 -14.87 -6.44
C ARG A 135 2.12 -13.46 -5.91
N ILE A 136 2.78 -12.46 -6.50
CA ILE A 136 2.60 -11.06 -6.10
C ILE A 136 1.13 -10.63 -6.32
N LEU A 137 0.62 -9.72 -5.49
CA LEU A 137 -0.72 -9.16 -5.70
C LEU A 137 -0.79 -8.36 -7.01
N GLU A 138 0.06 -7.35 -7.19
CA GLU A 138 0.08 -6.55 -8.42
C GLU A 138 1.50 -6.13 -8.85
N ASP A 139 1.84 -6.43 -10.10
CA ASP A 139 2.99 -5.92 -10.84
C ASP A 139 2.67 -5.93 -12.35
N GLU A 140 2.69 -4.77 -13.00
CA GLU A 140 2.38 -4.62 -14.43
C GLU A 140 3.28 -5.46 -15.36
N ARG A 141 4.43 -5.93 -14.86
CA ARG A 141 5.39 -6.73 -15.62
C ARG A 141 5.22 -8.23 -15.39
N ASP A 142 4.53 -8.64 -14.33
CA ASP A 142 4.34 -10.05 -14.00
C ASP A 142 2.94 -10.50 -14.45
N THR A 143 2.90 -11.24 -15.56
CA THR A 143 1.66 -11.81 -16.11
C THR A 143 1.03 -12.88 -15.20
N ARG A 144 1.73 -13.27 -14.12
CA ARG A 144 1.21 -14.18 -13.09
C ARG A 144 0.81 -13.45 -11.82
N ALA A 145 0.90 -12.12 -11.74
CA ALA A 145 0.33 -11.38 -10.61
C ALA A 145 -1.16 -11.70 -10.47
N TRP A 146 -1.68 -11.62 -9.25
CA TRP A 146 -3.10 -11.87 -8.99
C TRP A 146 -4.00 -10.86 -9.66
N ILE A 147 -3.57 -9.60 -9.69
CA ILE A 147 -4.29 -8.49 -10.29
C ILE A 147 -3.69 -8.19 -11.65
N GLN A 148 -4.55 -8.11 -12.65
CA GLN A 148 -4.16 -7.80 -14.03
C GLN A 148 -5.04 -6.67 -14.55
N ASN A 149 -4.42 -5.56 -15.00
CA ASN A 149 -5.13 -4.38 -15.50
C ASN A 149 -6.20 -3.85 -14.53
N GLY A 150 -5.94 -3.93 -13.22
CA GLY A 150 -6.86 -3.50 -12.17
C GLY A 150 -8.00 -4.48 -11.86
N ASP A 151 -8.09 -5.64 -12.51
CA ASP A 151 -9.04 -6.70 -12.16
C ASP A 151 -8.50 -7.52 -11.00
N ASP A 152 -9.18 -7.46 -9.86
CA ASP A 152 -8.83 -8.16 -8.62
C ASP A 152 -9.76 -9.33 -8.29
N ALA A 153 -10.71 -9.69 -9.15
CA ALA A 153 -11.76 -10.66 -8.85
C ALA A 153 -11.21 -12.02 -8.40
N ALA A 154 -10.19 -12.55 -9.10
CA ALA A 154 -9.59 -13.83 -8.75
C ALA A 154 -8.91 -13.83 -7.37
N MET A 155 -8.31 -12.70 -6.98
CA MET A 155 -7.68 -12.54 -5.67
C MET A 155 -8.73 -12.44 -4.57
N SER A 156 -9.76 -11.64 -4.82
CA SER A 156 -10.91 -11.47 -3.92
C SER A 156 -11.60 -12.81 -3.69
N ASP A 157 -11.91 -13.57 -4.75
CA ASP A 157 -12.49 -14.91 -4.66
C ASP A 157 -11.62 -15.89 -3.86
N ARG A 158 -10.29 -15.72 -3.90
CA ARG A 158 -9.36 -16.57 -3.16
C ARG A 158 -9.38 -16.31 -1.66
N LEU A 159 -9.66 -15.07 -1.24
CA LEU A 159 -9.61 -14.64 0.16
C LEU A 159 -11.00 -14.55 0.81
N MET A 160 -12.02 -14.17 0.05
CA MET A 160 -13.38 -13.97 0.56
C MET A 160 -13.96 -15.28 1.10
N GLY A 161 -14.56 -15.19 2.28
CA GLY A 161 -15.10 -16.31 3.03
C GLY A 161 -14.06 -17.18 3.72
N ALA A 162 -12.76 -16.95 3.50
CA ALA A 162 -11.70 -17.73 4.13
C ALA A 162 -11.50 -17.28 5.58
N GLU A 163 -11.27 -18.25 6.47
CA GLU A 163 -11.01 -18.02 7.89
C GLU A 163 -9.50 -18.01 8.16
N ILE A 164 -9.02 -17.04 8.93
CA ILE A 164 -7.62 -17.02 9.38
C ILE A 164 -7.38 -18.13 10.40
N THR A 165 -6.52 -19.07 10.07
CA THR A 165 -6.14 -20.19 10.95
C THR A 165 -4.87 -19.92 11.73
N GLU A 166 -3.97 -19.12 11.16
CA GLU A 166 -2.72 -18.69 11.76
C GLU A 166 -2.36 -17.29 11.27
N ALA A 167 -1.77 -16.49 12.15
CA ALA A 167 -1.23 -15.18 11.83
C ALA A 167 0.13 -15.02 12.50
N MET A 168 1.04 -14.32 11.83
CA MET A 168 2.37 -14.00 12.34
C MET A 168 2.76 -12.61 11.88
N PHE A 169 3.12 -11.77 12.85
CA PHE A 169 3.72 -10.46 12.60
C PHE A 169 5.09 -10.42 13.26
N ALA A 170 6.09 -10.02 12.49
CA ALA A 170 7.44 -9.77 12.95
C ALA A 170 7.91 -8.43 12.37
N ALA A 171 9.07 -7.94 12.81
CA ALA A 171 9.56 -6.63 12.39
C ALA A 171 9.50 -6.39 10.86
N HIS A 172 9.99 -7.36 10.07
CA HIS A 172 10.08 -7.25 8.62
C HIS A 172 9.34 -8.38 7.89
N ALA A 173 8.37 -9.01 8.55
CA ALA A 173 7.61 -10.11 7.96
C ALA A 173 6.17 -10.13 8.46
N LEU A 174 5.29 -10.60 7.59
CA LEU A 174 3.88 -10.83 7.87
C LEU A 174 3.49 -12.14 7.20
N ALA A 175 2.70 -12.97 7.89
CA ALA A 175 2.04 -14.12 7.29
C ALA A 175 0.63 -14.27 7.87
N LEU A 176 -0.34 -14.52 7.00
CA LEU A 176 -1.68 -14.98 7.35
C LEU A 176 -1.92 -16.28 6.58
N GLU A 177 -2.30 -17.33 7.29
CA GLU A 177 -2.65 -18.62 6.71
C GLU A 177 -4.15 -18.85 6.89
N PHE A 178 -4.82 -19.32 5.83
CA PHE A 178 -6.26 -19.45 5.78
C PHE A 178 -6.72 -20.91 5.71
N ASP A 179 -7.94 -21.19 6.15
CA ASP A 179 -8.55 -22.52 6.19
C ASP A 179 -8.69 -23.18 4.81
N ASN A 180 -8.89 -22.37 3.77
CA ASN A 180 -8.89 -22.79 2.37
C ASN A 180 -7.48 -23.01 1.78
N GLY A 181 -6.46 -23.00 2.63
CA GLY A 181 -5.05 -23.17 2.27
C GLY A 181 -4.41 -21.97 1.58
N ALA A 182 -5.07 -20.80 1.56
CA ALA A 182 -4.45 -19.58 1.08
C ALA A 182 -3.34 -19.11 2.04
N SER A 183 -2.33 -18.43 1.51
CA SER A 183 -1.21 -17.89 2.29
C SER A 183 -0.87 -16.47 1.82
N LEU A 184 -1.13 -15.46 2.65
CA LEU A 184 -0.80 -14.06 2.37
C LEU A 184 0.45 -13.66 3.15
N ARG A 185 1.48 -13.16 2.46
CA ARG A 185 2.82 -12.98 3.05
C ARG A 185 3.57 -11.74 2.59
N ILE A 186 4.33 -11.17 3.53
CA ILE A 186 5.54 -10.37 3.28
C ILE A 186 6.73 -11.17 3.83
N ALA A 187 7.62 -11.61 2.94
CA ALA A 187 8.77 -12.43 3.33
C ALA A 187 9.75 -11.65 4.22
N LYS A 188 10.40 -12.33 5.18
CA LYS A 188 11.44 -11.74 6.03
C LYS A 188 12.70 -11.36 5.24
N ASP A 189 13.11 -12.23 4.32
CA ASP A 189 14.28 -12.04 3.47
C ASP A 189 13.92 -11.12 2.29
N PRO A 190 14.59 -9.95 2.14
CA PRO A 190 14.40 -9.07 0.98
C PRO A 190 14.59 -9.76 -0.37
N ALA A 191 15.42 -10.81 -0.46
CA ALA A 191 15.63 -11.56 -1.70
C ALA A 191 14.41 -12.39 -2.14
N GLN A 192 13.52 -12.72 -1.20
CA GLN A 192 12.28 -13.46 -1.43
C GLN A 192 11.08 -12.53 -1.65
N ARG A 193 11.25 -11.22 -1.48
CA ARG A 193 10.20 -10.23 -1.76
C ARG A 193 10.12 -9.91 -3.25
N PRO A 194 8.97 -9.44 -3.72
CA PRO A 194 8.88 -8.83 -5.03
C PRO A 194 9.89 -7.68 -5.20
N LYS A 195 10.48 -7.57 -6.38
CA LYS A 195 11.48 -6.55 -6.70
C LYS A 195 10.82 -5.29 -7.27
N PHE A 196 11.50 -4.16 -7.15
CA PHE A 196 11.11 -2.93 -7.82
C PHE A 196 11.15 -3.07 -9.36
N PRO A 197 10.51 -2.14 -10.11
CA PRO A 197 10.62 -1.98 -11.56
C PRO A 197 12.03 -2.11 -12.13
N ASP A 198 13.02 -1.59 -11.42
CA ASP A 198 14.43 -1.58 -11.83
C ASP A 198 15.25 -2.77 -11.30
N GLY A 199 14.60 -3.73 -10.66
CA GLY A 199 15.22 -4.95 -10.13
C GLY A 199 15.81 -4.81 -8.73
N ALA A 200 15.74 -3.63 -8.09
CA ALA A 200 16.18 -3.45 -6.72
C ALA A 200 15.31 -4.27 -5.74
N ALA A 201 15.93 -4.75 -4.66
CA ALA A 201 15.21 -5.45 -3.59
C ALA A 201 14.36 -4.47 -2.78
N ARG A 202 13.17 -4.91 -2.37
CA ARG A 202 12.34 -4.16 -1.41
C ARG A 202 12.82 -4.44 0.01
N ALA A 203 13.23 -3.39 0.72
CA ALA A 203 13.78 -3.49 2.06
C ALA A 203 13.02 -2.58 3.02
N PHE A 204 12.82 -3.07 4.24
CA PHE A 204 12.44 -2.26 5.39
C PHE A 204 13.70 -1.65 5.99
N LEU A 205 13.58 -0.49 6.63
CA LEU A 205 14.62 0.07 7.48
C LEU A 205 14.85 -0.84 8.69
N PRO A 206 16.06 -0.85 9.29
CA PRO A 206 16.32 -1.63 10.50
C PRO A 206 15.39 -1.31 11.69
N THR A 207 14.81 -0.12 11.71
CA THR A 207 13.90 0.38 12.75
C THR A 207 12.43 0.07 12.47
N ASP A 208 12.10 -0.40 11.28
CA ASP A 208 10.72 -0.71 10.91
C ASP A 208 10.23 -1.94 11.65
N ASN A 209 8.95 -1.92 12.02
CA ASN A 209 8.35 -3.06 12.69
C ASN A 209 6.88 -3.23 12.31
N LEU A 210 6.58 -4.18 11.41
CA LEU A 210 5.21 -4.52 11.02
C LEU A 210 4.35 -5.00 12.20
N ALA A 211 4.95 -5.70 13.18
CA ALA A 211 4.21 -6.14 14.37
C ALA A 211 3.71 -4.98 15.24
N ASN A 212 4.34 -3.80 15.11
CA ASN A 212 3.92 -2.58 15.79
C ASN A 212 3.11 -1.64 14.88
N ALA A 213 2.89 -2.01 13.62
CA ALA A 213 2.28 -1.14 12.62
C ALA A 213 0.95 -1.66 12.08
N VAL A 214 0.72 -2.97 12.04
CA VAL A 214 -0.55 -3.54 11.58
C VAL A 214 -1.63 -3.31 12.65
N PHE A 215 -2.81 -2.85 12.26
CA PHE A 215 -3.90 -2.51 13.19
C PHE A 215 -5.29 -2.86 12.61
N LEU A 216 -6.31 -2.78 13.46
CA LEU A 216 -7.72 -2.84 13.05
C LEU A 216 -8.31 -1.43 12.96
N SER A 217 -9.06 -1.15 11.90
CA SER A 217 -9.83 0.07 11.71
C SER A 217 -11.32 -0.25 11.63
N PRO A 218 -12.20 0.54 12.27
CA PRO A 218 -13.65 0.41 12.10
C PRO A 218 -14.14 0.98 10.76
N SER A 219 -13.25 1.58 9.95
CA SER A 219 -13.58 2.16 8.65
C SER A 219 -12.53 1.81 7.61
N GLY A 220 -12.98 1.60 6.37
CA GLY A 220 -12.10 1.47 5.20
C GLY A 220 -11.66 2.82 4.62
N GLU A 221 -12.29 3.91 5.05
CA GLU A 221 -11.90 5.27 4.74
C GLU A 221 -10.84 5.72 5.75
N ILE A 222 -9.58 5.72 5.31
CA ILE A 222 -8.43 6.01 6.15
C ILE A 222 -7.61 7.11 5.47
N PHE A 223 -7.27 8.15 6.23
CA PHE A 223 -6.46 9.28 5.79
C PHE A 223 -5.21 9.39 6.67
N VAL A 224 -4.12 9.91 6.11
CA VAL A 224 -2.83 10.14 6.78
C VAL A 224 -2.30 11.51 6.38
#